data_AF-A0AAP1WEM2-F1
#
_entry.id   AF-A0AAP1WEM2-F1
#
_cell.length_a   1.000
_cell.length_b   1.000
_cell.length_c   1.000
_cell.angle_alpha   90.00
_cell.angle_beta   90.00
_cell.angle_gamma   90.00
#
_symmetry.space_group_name_H-M   'P 1'
#
loop_
_entity.id
_entity.type
_entity.pdbx_description
1 polymer ?
#
loop_
_entity_poly.entity_id
_entity_poly.type
_entity_poly.pdbx_seq_one_letter_code
_entity_poly.pdbx_strand_id
1 'polypeptide(L)'
;AERYVVSFPEGTHVNYAGAFASAFPNGLPVGIGSGLLFTGKQGDALTFATITDRGPNADSPKEGKNETKIFVTPDFAPLLMTIRVQNGKAEAIDPRPLHDDKGAINGLPLASDVIGSTNEVAFSDTLHRLKGDNRGLDTDGITPDG
;
A
#
# COMPACT_ATOMS: atom_id res chain seq x y z
N ALA A 1 13.60 11.97 21.56
CA ALA A 1 12.34 11.73 20.82
C ALA A 1 11.91 10.30 21.10
N GLU A 2 10.63 10.07 21.39
CA GLU A 2 10.10 8.70 21.51
C GLU A 2 9.98 8.07 20.11
N ARG A 3 10.31 6.79 20.00
CA ARG A 3 10.22 6.02 18.75
C ARG A 3 9.37 4.78 19.00
N TYR A 4 8.38 4.59 18.15
CA TYR A 4 7.49 3.43 18.19
C TYR A 4 7.76 2.53 16.98
N VAL A 5 7.79 1.22 17.23
CA VAL A 5 7.63 0.22 16.17
C VAL A 5 6.15 -0.05 16.07
N VAL A 6 5.56 0.14 14.88
CA VAL A 6 4.13 -0.15 14.69
C VAL A 6 3.95 -1.65 14.53
N SER A 7 3.14 -2.24 15.39
CA SER A 7 2.77 -3.65 15.33
C SER A 7 1.41 -3.87 14.66
N PHE A 8 1.23 -5.06 14.11
CA PHE A 8 -0.01 -5.51 13.45
C PHE A 8 -0.59 -6.67 14.26
N PRO A 9 -1.38 -6.41 15.32
CA PRO A 9 -1.85 -7.45 16.24
C PRO A 9 -2.74 -8.51 15.55
N GLU A 10 -3.42 -8.15 14.46
CA GLU A 10 -4.19 -9.07 13.62
C GLU A 10 -3.32 -9.96 12.73
N GLY A 11 -2.00 -9.78 12.74
CA GLY A 11 -1.06 -10.54 11.91
C GLY A 11 -1.22 -10.24 10.43
N THR A 12 -1.49 -8.99 10.07
CA THR A 12 -1.73 -8.57 8.68
C THR A 12 -0.48 -8.84 7.84
N HIS A 13 -0.60 -9.79 6.90
CA HIS A 13 0.39 -10.05 5.86
C HIS A 13 -0.28 -9.85 4.50
N VAL A 14 0.50 -9.39 3.53
CA VAL A 14 0.06 -9.38 2.13
C VAL A 14 0.27 -10.77 1.55
N ASN A 15 -0.80 -11.40 1.07
CA ASN A 15 -0.68 -12.69 0.41
C ASN A 15 0.20 -12.57 -0.84
N TYR A 16 1.20 -13.44 -0.96
CA TYR A 16 2.10 -13.50 -2.11
C TYR A 16 2.12 -14.90 -2.70
N ALA A 17 1.75 -15.00 -3.97
CA ALA A 17 1.60 -16.26 -4.71
C ALA A 17 2.44 -16.28 -5.99
N GLY A 18 3.49 -15.46 -6.07
CA GLY A 18 4.37 -15.38 -7.23
C GLY A 18 5.46 -16.45 -7.26
N ALA A 19 6.43 -16.27 -8.17
CA ALA A 19 7.47 -17.26 -8.47
C ALA A 19 8.36 -17.62 -7.25
N PHE A 20 8.44 -16.74 -6.26
CA PHE A 20 9.28 -16.90 -5.07
C PHE A 20 8.47 -17.17 -3.79
N ALA A 21 7.19 -17.58 -3.90
CA ALA A 21 6.31 -17.76 -2.75
C ALA A 21 6.88 -18.69 -1.65
N SER A 22 7.73 -19.65 -2.01
CA SER A 22 8.41 -20.54 -1.05
C SER A 22 9.33 -19.81 -0.07
N ALA A 23 9.84 -18.61 -0.43
CA ALA A 23 10.61 -17.76 0.47
C ALA A 23 9.73 -16.97 1.46
N PHE A 24 8.43 -16.88 1.20
CA PHE A 24 7.46 -16.09 1.97
C PHE A 24 6.24 -16.95 2.35
N PRO A 25 6.42 -18.03 3.13
CA PRO A 25 5.34 -18.98 3.43
C PRO A 25 4.15 -18.35 4.18
N ASN A 26 4.36 -17.21 4.83
CA ASN A 26 3.33 -16.45 5.55
C ASN A 26 2.89 -15.19 4.80
N GLY A 27 3.32 -15.00 3.55
CA GLY A 27 3.15 -13.75 2.80
C GLY A 27 4.20 -12.70 3.13
N LEU A 28 3.99 -11.50 2.59
CA LEU A 28 4.87 -10.35 2.73
C LEU A 28 4.45 -9.47 3.93
N PRO A 29 5.39 -8.80 4.61
CA PRO A 29 5.03 -7.83 5.63
C PRO A 29 4.27 -6.64 5.01
N VAL A 30 3.33 -6.08 5.76
CA VAL A 30 2.60 -4.88 5.34
C VAL A 30 3.45 -3.65 5.63
N GLY A 31 3.66 -2.82 4.61
CA GLY A 31 4.19 -1.46 4.76
C GLY A 31 3.06 -0.48 5.07
N ILE A 32 3.27 0.40 6.05
CA ILE A 32 2.32 1.46 6.42
C ILE A 32 3.03 2.81 6.49
N GLY A 33 2.24 3.89 6.50
CA GLY A 33 2.75 5.23 6.77
C GLY A 33 2.99 6.09 5.53
N SER A 34 2.48 5.71 4.36
CA SER A 34 2.44 6.62 3.20
C SER A 34 1.60 7.86 3.51
N GLY A 35 0.58 7.74 4.39
CA GLY A 35 -0.06 8.88 5.03
C GLY A 35 -0.19 8.70 6.54
N LEU A 36 -0.15 9.80 7.31
CA LEU A 36 -0.43 9.78 8.74
C LEU A 36 -1.18 11.05 9.15
N LEU A 37 -2.46 10.90 9.48
CA LEU A 37 -3.35 11.98 9.87
C LEU A 37 -3.78 11.80 11.33
N PHE A 38 -3.54 12.80 12.18
CA PHE A 38 -4.07 12.78 13.54
C PHE A 38 -5.60 12.93 13.53
N THR A 39 -6.31 11.99 14.15
CA THR A 39 -7.79 11.97 14.19
C THR A 39 -8.36 12.24 15.58
N GLY A 40 -7.53 12.16 16.63
CA GLY A 40 -7.97 12.56 17.96
C GLY A 40 -7.16 11.95 19.11
N LYS A 41 -7.56 12.35 20.32
CA LYS A 41 -6.97 11.88 21.58
C LYS A 41 -8.08 11.54 22.57
N GLN A 42 -7.97 10.38 23.22
CA GLN A 42 -8.87 9.96 24.30
C GLN A 42 -8.04 9.54 25.52
N GLY A 43 -8.07 10.35 26.58
CA GLY A 43 -7.11 10.20 27.67
C GLY A 43 -5.69 10.35 27.13
N ASP A 44 -4.81 9.38 27.36
CA ASP A 44 -3.45 9.34 26.79
C ASP A 44 -3.34 8.61 25.45
N ALA A 45 -4.42 8.01 24.96
CA ALA A 45 -4.41 7.34 23.66
C ALA A 45 -4.47 8.37 22.53
N LEU A 46 -3.54 8.29 21.59
CA LEU A 46 -3.56 9.04 20.33
C LEU A 46 -4.06 8.13 19.21
N THR A 47 -4.86 8.68 18.31
CA THR A 47 -5.40 7.96 17.15
C THR A 47 -5.02 8.68 15.87
N PHE A 48 -4.61 7.90 14.88
CA PHE A 48 -4.26 8.39 13.55
C PHE A 48 -4.97 7.54 12.49
N ALA A 49 -5.37 8.17 11.39
CA ALA A 49 -5.66 7.45 10.14
C ALA A 49 -4.38 7.34 9.33
N THR A 50 -4.18 6.19 8.69
CA THR A 50 -3.06 5.96 7.76
C THR A 50 -3.57 5.25 6.51
N ILE A 51 -2.82 5.40 5.43
CA ILE A 51 -3.00 4.64 4.20
C ILE A 51 -1.67 3.94 3.89
N THR A 52 -1.73 2.70 3.41
CA THR A 52 -0.56 2.05 2.83
C THR A 52 -0.22 2.67 1.47
N ASP A 53 0.96 2.36 0.96
CA ASP A 53 1.33 2.60 -0.43
C ASP A 53 0.48 1.73 -1.38
N ARG A 54 0.83 1.76 -2.67
CA ARG A 54 0.38 0.94 -3.79
C ARG A 54 0.51 -0.58 -3.61
N GLY A 55 1.04 -1.02 -2.49
CA GLY A 55 1.39 -2.40 -2.20
C GLY A 55 2.86 -2.72 -2.43
N PRO A 56 3.28 -3.96 -2.12
CA PRO A 56 4.65 -4.43 -2.32
C PRO A 56 5.17 -4.19 -3.73
N ASN A 57 6.06 -3.20 -3.85
CA ASN A 57 6.73 -2.85 -5.09
C ASN A 57 8.25 -2.64 -4.89
N ALA A 58 8.99 -2.74 -5.98
CA ALA A 58 10.43 -2.52 -6.01
C ALA A 58 10.86 -1.84 -7.32
N ASP A 59 11.99 -1.14 -7.28
CA ASP A 59 12.55 -0.55 -8.49
C ASP A 59 13.02 -1.61 -9.47
N SER A 60 12.88 -1.33 -10.77
CA SER A 60 13.35 -2.20 -11.86
C SER A 60 14.06 -1.43 -12.97
N PRO A 61 14.86 -2.12 -13.82
CA PRO A 61 15.50 -1.48 -14.96
C PRO A 61 14.49 -0.82 -15.90
N LYS A 62 14.81 0.38 -16.38
CA LYS A 62 13.94 1.13 -17.30
C LYS A 62 13.61 0.36 -18.58
N GLU A 63 12.39 0.54 -19.07
CA GLU A 63 11.97 0.09 -20.41
C GLU A 63 12.13 1.26 -21.39
N GLY A 64 13.30 1.35 -22.02
CA GLY A 64 13.65 2.49 -22.87
C GLY A 64 13.71 3.80 -22.07
N LYS A 65 12.74 4.69 -22.28
CA LYS A 65 12.63 5.96 -21.55
C LYS A 65 11.66 5.90 -20.36
N ASN A 66 10.90 4.82 -20.23
CA ASN A 66 9.85 4.71 -19.23
C ASN A 66 10.45 4.27 -17.89
N GLU A 67 10.01 4.90 -16.81
CA GLU A 67 10.25 4.38 -15.46
C GLU A 67 9.45 3.09 -15.27
N THR A 68 9.96 2.21 -14.42
CA THR A 68 9.37 0.88 -14.24
C THR A 68 9.47 0.46 -12.79
N LYS A 69 8.48 -0.34 -12.35
CA LYS A 69 8.48 -0.97 -11.03
C LYS A 69 7.98 -2.40 -11.13
N ILE A 70 8.49 -3.26 -10.25
CA ILE A 70 7.97 -4.59 -10.01
C ILE A 70 6.84 -4.49 -8.99
N PHE A 71 5.71 -5.14 -9.28
CA PHE A 71 4.57 -5.34 -8.38
C PHE A 71 4.42 -6.84 -8.15
N VAL A 72 4.75 -7.29 -6.95
CA VAL A 72 4.73 -8.72 -6.60
C VAL A 72 3.34 -9.20 -6.18
N THR A 73 2.44 -8.26 -5.87
CA THR A 73 1.03 -8.50 -5.55
C THR A 73 0.16 -7.46 -6.27
N PRO A 74 -0.02 -7.59 -7.60
CA PRO A 74 -0.62 -6.54 -8.43
C PRO A 74 -2.09 -6.25 -8.11
N ASP A 75 -2.80 -7.20 -7.51
CA ASP A 75 -4.19 -7.03 -7.06
C ASP A 75 -4.30 -6.45 -5.64
N PHE A 76 -3.17 -6.09 -5.01
CA PHE A 76 -3.21 -5.48 -3.68
C PHE A 76 -3.93 -4.14 -3.73
N ALA A 77 -4.99 -4.03 -2.93
CA ALA A 77 -5.68 -2.78 -2.69
C ALA A 77 -5.05 -2.07 -1.48
N PRO A 78 -4.62 -0.80 -1.60
CA PRO A 78 -4.11 -0.04 -0.47
C PRO A 78 -5.08 -0.08 0.72
N LEU A 79 -4.53 -0.17 1.93
CA LEU A 79 -5.31 -0.33 3.15
C LEU A 79 -5.42 1.00 3.89
N LEU A 80 -6.65 1.45 4.14
CA LEU A 80 -6.95 2.44 5.14
C LEU A 80 -6.94 1.76 6.51
N MET A 81 -6.11 2.23 7.42
CA MET A 81 -5.98 1.66 8.77
C MET A 81 -6.04 2.75 9.84
N THR A 82 -6.24 2.33 11.07
CA THR A 82 -6.10 3.19 12.25
C THR A 82 -4.81 2.83 12.99
N ILE A 83 -3.96 3.82 13.27
CA ILE A 83 -2.85 3.65 14.20
C ILE A 83 -3.26 4.21 15.56
N ARG A 84 -3.24 3.36 16.58
CA ARG A 84 -3.47 3.74 17.98
C ARG A 84 -2.15 3.72 18.72
N VAL A 85 -1.80 4.85 19.35
CA VAL A 85 -0.63 4.95 20.22
C VAL A 85 -1.08 5.07 21.67
N GLN A 86 -0.73 4.10 22.50
CA GLN A 86 -1.08 4.08 23.93
C GLN A 86 -0.12 3.19 24.72
N ASN A 87 0.19 3.56 25.97
CA ASN A 87 0.99 2.73 26.88
C ASN A 87 2.35 2.30 26.29
N GLY A 88 3.02 3.19 25.58
CA GLY A 88 4.32 2.88 24.98
C GLY A 88 4.27 2.02 23.70
N LYS A 89 3.08 1.79 23.13
CA LYS A 89 2.88 0.95 21.93
C LYS A 89 2.18 1.72 20.83
N ALA A 90 2.50 1.39 19.58
CA ALA A 90 1.76 1.81 18.40
C ALA A 90 1.24 0.58 17.66
N GLU A 91 -0.08 0.52 17.44
CA GLU A 91 -0.73 -0.63 16.82
C GLU A 91 -1.53 -0.16 15.59
N ALA A 92 -1.28 -0.78 14.44
CA ALA A 92 -2.08 -0.61 13.24
C ALA A 92 -3.21 -1.65 13.25
N ILE A 93 -4.44 -1.18 13.25
CA ILE A 93 -5.67 -1.96 13.42
C ILE A 93 -6.72 -1.55 12.37
N ASP A 94 -7.80 -2.32 12.30
CA ASP A 94 -8.95 -2.07 11.42
C ASP A 94 -8.58 -1.89 9.94
N PRO A 95 -7.87 -2.85 9.31
CA PRO A 95 -7.51 -2.77 7.89
C PRO A 95 -8.75 -2.75 7.00
N ARG A 96 -8.86 -1.72 6.16
CA ARG A 96 -9.95 -1.54 5.19
C ARG A 96 -9.37 -1.32 3.79
N PRO A 97 -9.49 -2.28 2.87
CA PRO A 97 -9.06 -2.10 1.48
C PRO A 97 -9.80 -0.94 0.80
N LEU A 98 -9.08 -0.11 0.05
CA LEU A 98 -9.68 0.90 -0.81
C LEU A 98 -10.55 0.24 -1.89
N HIS A 99 -11.75 0.77 -2.04
CA HIS A 99 -12.72 0.34 -3.03
C HIS A 99 -13.65 1.48 -3.42
N ASP A 100 -14.26 1.37 -4.58
CA ASP A 100 -15.36 2.20 -5.06
C ASP A 100 -16.60 1.33 -5.36
N ASP A 101 -17.58 1.92 -6.03
CA ASP A 101 -18.80 1.24 -6.50
C ASP A 101 -18.53 0.11 -7.51
N LYS A 102 -17.34 0.09 -8.11
CA LYS A 102 -16.86 -0.93 -9.06
C LYS A 102 -15.90 -1.93 -8.41
N GLY A 103 -15.74 -1.90 -7.08
CA GLY A 103 -14.95 -2.85 -6.31
C GLY A 103 -13.58 -2.33 -5.88
N ALA A 104 -12.66 -3.25 -5.58
CA ALA A 104 -11.34 -2.91 -5.04
C ALA A 104 -10.51 -2.06 -6.02
N ILE A 105 -9.74 -1.12 -5.47
CA ILE A 105 -8.81 -0.26 -6.20
C ILE A 105 -7.39 -0.72 -5.88
N ASN A 106 -6.63 -1.13 -6.90
CA ASN A 106 -5.24 -1.57 -6.74
C ASN A 106 -4.25 -0.39 -6.82
N GLY A 107 -2.97 -0.69 -6.60
CA GLY A 107 -1.88 0.26 -6.74
C GLY A 107 -1.14 0.24 -8.09
N LEU A 108 -1.69 -0.39 -9.14
CA LEU A 108 -1.01 -0.39 -10.44
C LEU A 108 -1.00 1.04 -11.05
N PRO A 109 0.01 1.40 -11.86
CA PRO A 109 -0.01 2.67 -12.57
C PRO A 109 -1.17 2.72 -13.58
N LEU A 110 -1.64 3.94 -13.85
CA LEU A 110 -2.62 4.20 -14.90
C LEU A 110 -2.08 3.73 -16.27
N ALA A 111 -2.96 3.17 -17.11
CA ALA A 111 -2.59 2.81 -18.48
C ALA A 111 -2.07 4.04 -19.25
N SER A 112 -1.10 3.81 -20.16
CA SER A 112 -0.35 4.89 -20.85
C SER A 112 -1.20 5.82 -21.72
N ASP A 113 -2.38 5.39 -22.12
CA ASP A 113 -3.32 6.13 -22.96
C ASP A 113 -4.33 6.97 -22.15
N VAL A 114 -4.22 6.97 -20.82
CA VAL A 114 -5.11 7.69 -19.90
C VAL A 114 -4.49 9.02 -19.49
N ILE A 115 -5.31 10.08 -19.53
CA ILE A 115 -4.93 11.40 -19.02
C ILE A 115 -4.56 11.27 -17.53
N GLY A 116 -3.39 11.79 -17.16
CA GLY A 116 -2.84 11.67 -15.81
C GLY A 116 -1.87 10.50 -15.63
N SER A 117 -1.68 9.65 -16.64
CA SER A 117 -0.63 8.61 -16.59
C SER A 117 0.78 9.21 -16.61
N THR A 118 1.66 8.66 -15.79
CA THR A 118 3.11 8.94 -15.80
C THR A 118 3.86 8.13 -16.86
N ASN A 119 3.17 7.22 -17.56
CA ASN A 119 3.76 6.18 -18.41
C ASN A 119 4.70 5.21 -17.68
N GLU A 120 4.60 5.10 -16.35
CA GLU A 120 5.28 4.04 -15.60
C GLU A 120 4.80 2.67 -16.07
N VAL A 121 5.75 1.75 -16.28
CA VAL A 121 5.44 0.37 -16.68
C VAL A 121 5.55 -0.55 -15.47
N ALA A 122 4.45 -1.25 -15.19
CA ALA A 122 4.43 -2.29 -14.16
C ALA A 122 4.95 -3.63 -14.69
N PHE A 123 5.79 -4.28 -13.90
CA PHE A 123 6.28 -5.63 -14.13
C PHE A 123 5.86 -6.56 -12.99
N SER A 124 5.71 -7.85 -13.27
CA SER A 124 5.61 -8.90 -12.25
C SER A 124 6.97 -9.18 -11.62
N ASP A 125 6.98 -10.05 -10.61
CA ASP A 125 8.19 -10.56 -9.96
C ASP A 125 9.17 -11.31 -10.89
N THR A 126 8.72 -11.66 -12.10
CA THR A 126 9.51 -12.32 -13.15
C THR A 126 9.74 -11.43 -14.37
N LEU A 127 9.55 -10.12 -14.22
CA LEU A 127 9.71 -9.10 -15.26
C LEU A 127 8.76 -9.25 -16.47
N HIS A 128 7.67 -10.00 -16.33
CA HIS A 128 6.58 -9.94 -17.32
C HIS A 128 5.80 -8.64 -17.16
N ARG A 129 5.59 -7.93 -18.27
CA ARG A 129 4.84 -6.67 -18.29
C ARG A 129 3.40 -6.90 -17.84
N LEU A 130 2.98 -6.14 -16.85
CA LEU A 130 1.61 -6.11 -16.37
C LEU A 130 0.82 -5.06 -17.14
N LYS A 131 -0.49 -5.26 -17.22
CA LYS A 131 -1.41 -4.24 -17.72
C LYS A 131 -1.66 -3.24 -16.60
N GLY A 132 -1.51 -1.94 -16.87
CA GLY A 132 -1.93 -0.89 -15.93
C GLY A 132 -3.44 -0.89 -15.70
N ASP A 133 -3.89 -0.18 -14.66
CA ASP A 133 -5.30 -0.08 -14.29
C ASP A 133 -5.74 1.39 -14.32
N ASN A 134 -6.81 1.70 -15.05
CA ASN A 134 -7.34 3.06 -15.16
C ASN A 134 -7.94 3.58 -13.84
N ARG A 135 -8.09 2.72 -12.84
CA ARG A 135 -8.51 3.07 -11.48
C ARG A 135 -7.36 2.99 -10.47
N GLY A 136 -6.18 2.54 -10.88
CA GLY A 136 -5.05 2.35 -9.96
C GLY A 136 -4.61 3.68 -9.34
N LEU A 137 -4.23 3.64 -8.07
CA LEU A 137 -3.86 4.82 -7.28
C LEU A 137 -2.46 4.70 -6.70
N ASP A 138 -1.68 5.77 -6.84
CA ASP A 138 -0.44 6.01 -6.09
C ASP A 138 -0.77 6.76 -4.79
N THR A 139 -0.89 6.02 -3.69
CA THR A 139 -1.38 6.56 -2.41
C THR A 139 -0.24 7.08 -1.54
N ASP A 140 -0.09 8.41 -1.51
CA ASP A 140 0.94 9.12 -0.73
C ASP A 140 0.38 9.91 0.47
N GLY A 141 -0.91 9.78 0.78
CA GLY A 141 -1.51 10.60 1.84
C GLY A 141 -3.00 10.38 2.04
N ILE A 142 -3.49 10.88 3.18
CA ILE A 142 -4.91 10.90 3.52
C ILE A 142 -5.25 12.17 4.29
N THR A 143 -6.39 12.78 3.95
CA THR A 143 -6.93 14.00 4.58
C THR A 143 -8.45 13.88 4.66
N PRO A 144 -9.12 14.47 5.66
CA PRO A 144 -10.58 14.51 5.66
C PRO A 144 -11.07 15.48 4.57
N ASP A 145 -12.25 15.21 4.05
CA ASP A 145 -13.02 16.18 3.27
C ASP A 145 -13.64 17.22 4.21
N GLY A 146 -13.67 18.48 3.79
CA GLY A 146 -13.92 19.66 4.62
C GLY A 146 -15.39 19.98 4.89
#